data_AF-A0A4S2L4F0-F1
#
_entry.id   AF-A0A4S2L4F0-F1
#
_cell.length_a   1.000
_cell.length_b   1.000
_cell.length_c   1.000
_cell.angle_alpha   90.00
_cell.angle_beta   90.00
_cell.angle_gamma   90.00
#
_symmetry.space_group_name_H-M   'P 1'
#
loop_
_entity.id
_entity.type
_entity.pdbx_description
1 polymer ?
#
loop_
_entity_poly.entity_id
_entity_poly.type
_entity_poly.pdbx_seq_one_letter_code
_entity_poly.pdbx_strand_id
1 'polypeptide(L)'
;MLSKTKLNKESVWVKIEEGELLSDTFVRKLHRRFRIKENTRLTNDGAISEVTSIVTSTNLCKQLEGVQLTADLGENTSTTQRFHRIGSKRFGLRRRSLELFSAKVAQTLAIAMASIHREPSEIADDIINLRTSTHSCKADTTLEANTGCEDFYDNKFPEMLLDTLVANLPPMDRILKLSDCPTEYNNLIESDQLVYFLAPLRHRLPAHLHAMKMLLQFDSIVEQVKAALHSACDCLAEIRNSISIPRLLSCALALVNALNSAGYEGLSTECASNRRPLVGFQVRNLVRLIDTKDSSSTRSLIDYVVELMELNFGKSVHQWPKELTYLDSAQKLYNAKLVEENLVDIRRDIARLEIDLRGVGGTVKTSDQLGQTNTSCQADAVNAPRGNFVFRKRMSVFLDHATQEQGRLNQLHEAFSERFSEVANYLALDRSKYTADQLFADLRTFRDMYQRVHSLRGYNPEHRE
;
A
#
# COMPACT_ATOMS: atom_id res chain seq x y z
N MET A 1 -6.91 -27.71 26.21
CA MET A 1 -5.83 -28.17 27.10
C MET A 1 -5.71 -29.68 27.01
N LEU A 2 -4.49 -30.20 26.92
CA LEU A 2 -4.23 -31.64 26.91
C LEU A 2 -4.16 -32.12 28.37
N SER A 3 -5.04 -33.07 28.76
CA SER A 3 -5.02 -33.64 30.10
C SER A 3 -3.89 -34.68 30.20
N LYS A 4 -3.07 -34.62 31.26
CA LYS A 4 -2.00 -35.60 31.53
C LYS A 4 -2.52 -37.05 31.54
N THR A 5 -3.79 -37.26 31.88
CA THR A 5 -4.44 -38.58 31.91
C THR A 5 -4.76 -39.18 30.53
N LYS A 6 -4.73 -38.37 29.46
CA LYS A 6 -5.00 -38.81 28.07
C LYS A 6 -3.72 -38.96 27.23
N LEU A 7 -2.55 -38.73 27.83
CA LEU A 7 -1.27 -38.75 27.12
C LEU A 7 -0.57 -40.10 27.28
N ASN A 8 0.10 -40.54 26.21
CA ASN A 8 0.90 -41.75 26.22
C ASN A 8 2.01 -41.63 27.29
N LYS A 9 2.32 -42.73 27.99
CA LYS A 9 3.30 -42.77 29.10
C LYS A 9 4.71 -42.35 28.68
N GLU A 10 5.05 -42.50 27.41
CA GLU A 10 6.35 -42.05 26.86
C GLU A 10 6.37 -40.57 26.46
N SER A 11 5.23 -39.88 26.52
CA SER A 11 5.13 -38.48 26.13
C SER A 11 6.00 -37.60 27.01
N VAL A 12 6.74 -36.68 26.37
CA VAL A 12 7.59 -35.69 27.04
C VAL A 12 6.81 -34.91 28.10
N TRP A 13 5.53 -34.61 27.87
CA TRP A 13 4.66 -33.88 28.80
C TRP A 13 4.35 -34.62 30.10
N VAL A 14 4.49 -35.96 30.12
CA VAL A 14 4.34 -36.79 31.33
C VAL A 14 5.62 -36.77 32.16
N LYS A 15 6.77 -36.53 31.52
CA LYS A 15 8.10 -36.51 32.16
C LYS A 15 8.48 -35.15 32.76
N ILE A 16 7.66 -34.11 32.57
CA ILE A 16 7.91 -32.77 33.10
C ILE A 16 7.30 -32.64 34.50
N GLU A 17 8.15 -32.51 35.51
CA GLU A 17 7.77 -32.21 36.89
C GLU A 17 7.80 -30.69 37.13
N GLU A 18 6.62 -30.08 37.21
CA GLU A 18 6.46 -28.63 37.41
C GLU A 18 6.96 -28.16 38.79
N GLY A 19 6.97 -29.06 39.78
CA GLY A 19 7.32 -28.78 41.16
C GLY A 19 8.79 -28.43 41.40
N GLU A 20 9.71 -28.93 40.56
CA GLU A 20 11.13 -28.59 40.66
C GLU A 20 11.49 -27.28 39.96
N LEU A 21 10.69 -26.86 38.98
CA LEU A 21 11.01 -25.73 38.11
C LEU A 21 10.62 -24.36 38.70
N LEU A 22 9.59 -24.33 39.55
CA LEU A 22 9.02 -23.09 40.07
C LEU A 22 9.19 -23.00 41.59
N SER A 23 10.17 -22.19 42.02
CA SER A 23 10.27 -21.87 43.45
C SER A 23 9.11 -20.97 43.91
N ASP A 24 8.64 -21.20 45.13
CA ASP A 24 7.55 -20.43 45.76
C ASP A 24 7.82 -18.92 45.83
N THR A 25 9.09 -18.54 45.88
CA THR A 25 9.50 -17.12 45.88
C THR A 25 9.35 -16.50 44.48
N PHE A 26 9.62 -17.26 43.42
CA PHE A 26 9.46 -16.84 42.03
C PHE A 26 7.98 -16.72 41.67
N VAL A 27 7.16 -17.71 42.03
CA VAL A 27 5.71 -17.70 41.81
C VAL A 27 5.05 -16.50 42.50
N ARG A 28 5.43 -16.19 43.75
CA ARG A 28 4.94 -14.98 44.44
C ARG A 28 5.34 -13.67 43.76
N LYS A 29 6.57 -13.56 43.23
CA LYS A 29 7.00 -12.40 42.44
C LYS A 29 6.21 -12.28 41.12
N LEU A 30 5.96 -13.41 40.47
CA LEU A 30 5.17 -13.49 39.24
C LEU A 30 3.73 -13.03 39.50
N HIS A 31 3.06 -13.57 40.52
CA HIS A 31 1.73 -13.13 40.94
C HIS A 31 1.69 -11.66 41.32
N ARG A 32 2.75 -11.10 41.94
CA ARG A 32 2.80 -9.67 42.29
C ARG A 32 2.91 -8.76 41.06
N ARG A 33 3.67 -9.16 40.03
CA ARG A 33 3.86 -8.36 38.80
C ARG A 33 2.70 -8.45 37.83
N PHE A 34 2.06 -9.62 37.75
CA PHE A 34 0.93 -9.88 36.85
C PHE A 34 -0.40 -9.90 37.60
N ARG A 35 -0.47 -9.32 38.81
CA ARG A 35 -1.71 -9.14 39.54
C ARG A 35 -2.60 -8.19 38.76
N ILE A 36 -3.62 -8.72 38.10
CA ILE A 36 -4.75 -7.93 37.63
C ILE A 36 -5.37 -7.29 38.87
N LYS A 37 -5.39 -5.96 38.95
CA LYS A 37 -6.09 -5.27 40.04
C LYS A 37 -7.57 -5.60 39.92
N GLU A 38 -8.06 -6.49 40.76
CA GLU A 38 -9.50 -6.61 40.97
C GLU A 38 -10.01 -5.24 41.46
N ASN A 39 -11.07 -4.75 40.83
CA ASN A 39 -11.80 -3.60 41.34
C ASN A 39 -12.25 -3.97 42.76
N THR A 40 -11.63 -3.36 43.78
CA THR A 40 -12.07 -3.44 45.17
C THR A 40 -13.47 -2.84 45.26
N ARG A 41 -14.49 -3.67 45.02
CA ARG A 41 -15.80 -3.45 45.56
C ARG A 41 -15.66 -3.72 47.06
N LEU A 42 -15.66 -2.65 47.84
CA LEU A 42 -15.96 -2.73 49.26
C LEU A 42 -17.25 -3.53 49.41
N THR A 43 -17.15 -4.73 49.97
CA THR A 43 -18.29 -5.51 50.44
C THR A 43 -18.69 -4.98 51.82
N ASN A 44 -19.82 -4.28 51.88
CA ASN A 44 -20.85 -4.54 52.88
C ASN A 44 -22.08 -4.94 52.06
N ASP A 45 -22.80 -6.03 52.27
CA ASP A 45 -22.70 -7.11 53.23
C ASP A 45 -23.37 -8.34 52.55
N GLY A 46 -23.00 -9.54 52.99
CA GLY A 46 -23.30 -10.86 52.40
C GLY A 46 -24.31 -10.98 51.25
N ALA A 47 -23.82 -11.26 50.04
CA ALA A 47 -24.63 -11.85 48.96
C ALA A 47 -23.76 -12.68 48.01
N ILE A 48 -24.17 -13.94 47.85
CA ILE A 48 -23.60 -14.97 46.99
C ILE A 48 -23.80 -14.57 45.53
N SER A 49 -22.71 -14.58 44.75
CA SER A 49 -22.73 -14.34 43.31
C SER A 49 -22.81 -15.68 42.59
N GLU A 50 -23.94 -15.97 41.96
CA GLU A 50 -24.01 -16.94 40.88
C GLU A 50 -23.60 -16.27 39.56
N VAL A 51 -22.75 -17.01 38.85
CA VAL A 51 -22.21 -16.76 37.51
C VAL A 51 -23.35 -16.85 36.49
N THR A 52 -23.41 -15.99 35.47
CA THR A 52 -23.50 -16.43 34.06
C THR A 52 -23.55 -15.30 33.01
N SER A 53 -22.88 -15.63 31.90
CA SER A 53 -23.18 -15.30 30.50
C SER A 53 -23.11 -13.86 30.01
N ILE A 54 -22.08 -13.64 29.19
CA ILE A 54 -22.10 -12.73 28.03
C ILE A 54 -23.17 -13.25 27.07
N VAL A 55 -24.22 -12.46 26.84
CA VAL A 55 -25.12 -12.61 25.69
C VAL A 55 -24.88 -11.45 24.76
N THR A 56 -24.23 -11.74 23.62
CA THR A 56 -24.21 -10.88 22.44
C THR A 56 -25.62 -10.76 21.89
N SER A 57 -26.13 -9.54 21.73
CA SER A 57 -27.38 -9.28 20.99
C SER A 57 -27.08 -8.46 19.75
N THR A 58 -27.07 -9.16 18.63
CA THR A 58 -27.53 -8.67 17.33
C THR A 58 -28.99 -8.23 17.41
N ASN A 59 -29.39 -7.33 16.50
CA ASN A 59 -30.74 -6.85 16.15
C ASN A 59 -31.09 -5.43 16.58
N LEU A 60 -30.77 -4.49 15.69
CA LEU A 60 -31.47 -3.20 15.58
C LEU A 60 -31.86 -3.00 14.10
N CYS A 61 -32.83 -3.81 13.67
CA CYS A 61 -33.65 -3.57 12.50
C CYS A 61 -35.09 -3.80 12.93
N LYS A 62 -35.96 -2.85 12.57
CA LYS A 62 -37.38 -2.67 12.96
C LYS A 62 -37.61 -1.83 14.21
N GLN A 63 -37.53 -0.52 14.02
CA GLN A 63 -38.53 0.42 14.55
C GLN A 63 -38.42 1.76 13.80
N LEU A 64 -38.77 1.72 12.53
CA LEU A 64 -39.16 2.88 11.73
C LEU A 64 -40.40 2.46 10.96
N GLU A 65 -41.55 2.64 11.57
CA GLU A 65 -42.87 2.68 10.93
C GLU A 65 -43.82 3.31 11.94
N GLY A 66 -44.39 4.48 11.62
CA GLY A 66 -45.42 5.08 12.47
C GLY A 66 -45.53 6.60 12.51
N VAL A 67 -45.97 7.21 11.40
CA VAL A 67 -47.02 8.26 11.34
C VAL A 67 -46.76 9.67 11.92
N GLN A 68 -46.77 10.61 10.97
CA GLN A 68 -47.25 12.00 10.93
C GLN A 68 -48.12 12.58 12.08
N LEU A 69 -47.90 13.90 12.29
CA LEU A 69 -48.86 15.00 12.56
C LEU A 69 -49.75 14.92 13.82
N THR A 70 -49.59 15.90 14.73
CA THR A 70 -50.64 16.87 15.15
C THR A 70 -50.11 17.87 16.20
N ALA A 71 -50.71 19.06 16.19
CA ALA A 71 -50.47 20.20 17.07
C ALA A 71 -51.18 20.08 18.44
N ASP A 72 -50.88 21.06 19.30
CA ASP A 72 -51.58 21.56 20.49
C ASP A 72 -51.24 21.06 21.92
N LEU A 73 -50.68 22.02 22.68
CA LEU A 73 -50.99 22.46 24.05
C LEU A 73 -51.31 21.41 25.14
N GLY A 74 -50.49 21.39 26.18
CA GLY A 74 -50.85 20.85 27.49
C GLY A 74 -49.66 20.62 28.41
N GLU A 75 -49.65 21.31 29.56
CA GLU A 75 -48.60 21.33 30.56
C GLU A 75 -48.31 19.98 31.26
N ASN A 76 -47.11 19.92 31.83
CA ASN A 76 -46.67 19.11 32.98
C ASN A 76 -46.46 17.59 32.77
N THR A 77 -45.19 17.18 32.68
CA THR A 77 -44.71 15.95 33.34
C THR A 77 -43.19 15.91 33.53
N SER A 78 -42.79 16.04 34.80
CA SER A 78 -41.69 15.35 35.47
C SER A 78 -40.29 15.29 34.81
N THR A 79 -39.45 16.19 35.31
CA THR A 79 -38.02 16.03 35.58
C THR A 79 -37.69 14.63 36.12
N THR A 80 -37.16 13.72 35.29
CA THR A 80 -36.44 12.55 35.83
C THR A 80 -35.03 12.96 36.20
N GLN A 81 -34.89 13.46 37.43
CA GLN A 81 -33.64 13.42 38.18
C GLN A 81 -33.22 11.95 38.33
N ARG A 82 -32.21 11.51 37.56
CA ARG A 82 -31.48 10.29 37.90
C ARG A 82 -30.42 10.64 38.93
N PHE A 83 -30.64 10.11 40.13
CA PHE A 83 -29.80 10.21 41.32
C PHE A 83 -28.31 10.01 41.04
N HIS A 84 -27.53 10.94 41.58
CA HIS A 84 -26.07 10.91 41.63
C HIS A 84 -25.55 9.68 42.38
N ARG A 85 -24.60 8.97 41.77
CA ARG A 85 -23.49 8.36 42.53
C ARG A 85 -22.34 9.37 42.56
N ILE A 86 -22.15 9.98 43.72
CA ILE A 86 -20.97 10.79 44.03
C ILE A 86 -19.78 9.82 44.15
N GLY A 87 -18.82 9.94 43.24
CA GLY A 87 -17.58 9.15 43.30
C GLY A 87 -16.87 8.94 41.98
N SER A 88 -16.53 10.02 41.25
CA SER A 88 -15.34 10.13 40.39
C SER A 88 -15.22 11.55 39.83
N LYS A 89 -14.65 12.45 40.62
CA LYS A 89 -14.02 13.65 40.05
C LYS A 89 -12.68 13.23 39.46
N ARG A 90 -12.71 12.82 38.19
CA ARG A 90 -11.61 12.88 37.20
C ARG A 90 -12.04 12.02 36.01
N PHE A 91 -12.73 12.64 35.05
CA PHE A 91 -12.63 12.37 33.61
C PHE A 91 -13.58 13.33 32.87
N GLY A 92 -12.99 14.34 32.22
CA GLY A 92 -13.47 14.99 30.99
C GLY A 92 -14.79 15.78 30.99
N LEU A 93 -14.77 16.97 30.37
CA LEU A 93 -15.96 17.68 29.91
C LEU A 93 -16.85 16.75 29.06
N ARG A 94 -18.17 16.83 29.22
CA ARG A 94 -19.15 16.02 28.48
C ARG A 94 -19.17 16.46 27.00
N ARG A 95 -18.39 15.80 26.15
CA ARG A 95 -18.36 16.10 24.71
C ARG A 95 -19.64 15.64 24.01
N ARG A 96 -20.14 16.45 23.07
CA ARG A 96 -21.31 16.27 22.22
C ARG A 96 -20.85 15.84 20.82
N SER A 97 -21.63 14.99 20.17
CA SER A 97 -21.41 14.54 18.78
C SER A 97 -22.45 15.18 17.87
N LEU A 98 -22.02 15.60 16.67
CA LEU A 98 -22.89 16.07 15.59
C LEU A 98 -23.25 14.95 14.60
N GLU A 99 -22.81 13.71 14.87
CA GLU A 99 -23.05 12.52 14.03
C GLU A 99 -22.65 12.74 12.56
N LEU A 100 -21.52 13.44 12.34
CA LEU A 100 -20.98 13.67 10.99
C LEU A 100 -20.34 12.40 10.41
N PHE A 101 -19.76 11.58 11.27
CA PHE A 101 -19.16 10.30 10.94
C PHE A 101 -19.86 9.15 11.66
N SER A 102 -19.72 7.93 11.12
CA SER A 102 -20.05 6.73 11.89
C SER A 102 -19.13 6.61 13.11
N ALA A 103 -19.61 5.98 14.19
CA ALA A 103 -18.84 5.82 15.43
C ALA A 103 -17.46 5.18 15.20
N LYS A 104 -17.37 4.22 14.26
CA LYS A 104 -16.12 3.55 13.90
C LYS A 104 -15.14 4.50 13.23
N VAL A 105 -15.60 5.32 12.29
CA VAL A 105 -14.76 6.29 11.56
C VAL A 105 -14.30 7.41 12.49
N ALA A 106 -15.19 7.95 13.32
CA ALA A 106 -14.85 8.95 14.33
C ALA A 106 -13.76 8.44 15.28
N GLN A 107 -13.87 7.18 15.71
CA GLN A 107 -12.86 6.53 16.54
C GLN A 107 -11.52 6.37 15.79
N THR A 108 -11.53 5.93 14.53
CA THR A 108 -10.31 5.81 13.72
C THR A 108 -9.61 7.16 13.54
N LEU A 109 -10.36 8.22 13.23
CA LEU A 109 -9.82 9.58 13.14
C LEU A 109 -9.25 10.05 14.48
N ALA A 110 -9.95 9.82 15.59
CA ALA A 110 -9.46 10.18 16.92
C ALA A 110 -8.18 9.44 17.30
N ILE A 111 -8.08 8.13 17.00
CA ILE A 111 -6.86 7.33 17.24
C ILE A 111 -5.71 7.87 16.38
N ALA A 112 -5.97 8.15 15.10
CA ALA A 112 -4.96 8.70 14.19
C ALA A 112 -4.44 10.07 14.68
N MET A 113 -5.32 10.99 15.08
CA MET A 113 -4.92 12.29 15.65
C MET A 113 -4.15 12.13 16.96
N ALA A 114 -4.63 11.26 17.86
CA ALA A 114 -3.97 10.99 19.13
C ALA A 114 -2.56 10.38 18.95
N SER A 115 -2.35 9.57 17.91
CA SER A 115 -1.04 8.96 17.61
C SER A 115 0.02 9.98 17.20
N ILE A 116 -0.39 11.16 16.74
CA ILE A 116 0.49 12.23 16.26
C ILE A 116 0.63 13.33 17.32
N HIS A 117 -0.13 13.24 18.41
CA HIS A 117 -0.17 14.23 19.49
C HIS A 117 -0.47 15.65 18.99
N ARG A 118 -1.33 15.78 17.97
CA ARG A 118 -1.74 17.06 17.39
C ARG A 118 -3.20 17.35 17.62
N GLU A 119 -3.49 18.62 17.88
CA GLU A 119 -4.85 19.10 18.06
C GLU A 119 -5.57 19.22 16.70
N PRO A 120 -6.92 19.04 16.67
CA PRO A 120 -7.69 19.13 15.42
C PRO A 120 -7.53 20.44 14.65
N SER A 121 -7.25 21.56 15.36
CA SER A 121 -7.02 22.87 14.75
C SER A 121 -5.71 22.94 13.96
N GLU A 122 -4.64 22.32 14.47
CA GLU A 122 -3.33 22.29 13.80
C GLU A 122 -3.39 21.46 12.53
N ILE A 123 -4.06 20.30 12.61
CA ILE A 123 -4.27 19.41 11.47
C ILE A 123 -5.10 20.11 10.37
N ALA A 124 -6.13 20.86 10.77
CA ALA A 124 -6.92 21.65 9.82
C ALA A 124 -6.09 22.78 9.18
N ASP A 125 -5.24 23.48 9.94
CA ASP A 125 -4.34 24.51 9.41
C ASP A 125 -3.31 23.92 8.44
N ASP A 126 -2.81 22.71 8.71
CA ASP A 126 -1.91 21.98 7.81
C ASP A 126 -2.61 21.65 6.48
N ILE A 127 -3.86 21.16 6.53
CA ILE A 127 -4.66 20.86 5.32
C ILE A 127 -4.98 22.15 4.53
N ILE A 128 -5.38 23.22 5.22
CA ILE A 128 -5.70 24.51 4.58
C ILE A 128 -4.46 25.12 3.92
N ASN A 129 -3.29 25.00 4.53
CA ASN A 129 -2.02 25.53 4.00
C ASN A 129 -1.22 24.51 3.18
N LEU A 130 -1.76 23.30 2.98
CA LEU A 130 -1.14 22.18 2.27
C LEU A 130 0.24 21.76 2.82
N ARG A 131 0.48 21.86 4.14
CA ARG A 131 1.79 21.58 4.75
C ARG A 131 2.05 20.08 4.85
N THR A 132 3.09 19.61 4.17
CA THR A 132 3.47 18.19 4.08
C THR A 132 4.39 17.70 5.20
N SER A 133 5.15 18.60 5.83
CA SER A 133 6.05 18.30 6.96
C SER A 133 5.49 18.84 8.26
N THR A 134 5.58 18.06 9.34
CA THR A 134 5.01 18.37 10.64
C THR A 134 5.95 19.24 11.50
N HIS A 135 6.41 20.38 10.98
CA HIS A 135 7.03 21.41 11.81
C HIS A 135 6.20 22.69 11.83
N SER A 136 5.84 23.12 13.04
CA SER A 136 5.31 24.45 13.33
C SER A 136 6.42 25.47 13.08
N CYS A 137 6.47 26.08 11.90
CA CYS A 137 7.22 27.33 11.72
C CYS A 137 6.51 28.43 12.51
N LYS A 138 6.96 28.66 13.74
CA LYS A 138 6.91 29.97 14.38
C LYS A 138 8.23 30.68 14.06
N ALA A 139 8.11 31.95 13.67
CA ALA A 139 9.16 32.94 13.44
C ALA A 139 9.87 32.94 12.07
N ASP A 140 9.32 33.73 11.13
CA ASP A 140 10.15 34.51 10.21
C ASP A 140 10.45 35.86 10.86
N THR A 141 11.46 35.90 11.72
CA THR A 141 12.21 37.14 12.01
C THR A 141 13.68 36.79 12.29
N THR A 142 14.52 37.04 11.29
CA THR A 142 15.95 37.42 11.36
C THR A 142 16.95 36.56 12.15
N LEU A 143 17.99 36.12 11.40
CA LEU A 143 19.42 36.06 11.72
C LEU A 143 19.96 35.05 12.77
N GLU A 144 20.91 34.26 12.25
CA GLU A 144 22.14 33.72 12.87
C GLU A 144 22.18 32.32 13.52
N ALA A 145 22.94 31.46 12.82
CA ALA A 145 24.10 30.66 13.28
C ALA A 145 23.92 29.46 14.24
N ASN A 146 24.17 28.28 13.66
CA ASN A 146 25.03 27.18 14.14
C ASN A 146 24.89 26.67 15.59
N THR A 147 24.24 25.51 15.73
CA THR A 147 24.74 24.37 16.52
C THR A 147 24.22 23.07 15.92
N GLY A 148 25.08 22.05 15.88
CA GLY A 148 24.87 20.82 15.13
C GLY A 148 24.01 19.77 15.81
N CYS A 149 23.46 18.91 14.95
CA CYS A 149 23.16 17.49 15.12
C CYS A 149 22.34 17.08 16.36
N GLU A 150 21.01 17.03 16.22
CA GLU A 150 20.20 15.95 16.79
C GLU A 150 19.06 15.60 15.81
N ASP A 151 18.75 14.31 15.75
CA ASP A 151 17.90 13.60 14.78
C ASP A 151 16.53 14.25 14.51
N PHE A 152 16.39 14.94 13.37
CA PHE A 152 15.10 15.39 12.85
C PHE A 152 14.43 14.25 12.06
N TYR A 153 13.54 13.50 12.72
CA TYR A 153 12.51 12.77 11.97
C TYR A 153 11.63 13.82 11.28
N ASP A 154 11.80 13.96 9.95
CA ASP A 154 10.88 14.67 9.07
C ASP A 154 9.55 13.91 9.09
N ASN A 155 8.77 14.12 10.15
CA ASN A 155 7.49 13.49 10.34
C ASN A 155 6.57 14.06 9.25
N LYS A 156 6.29 13.23 8.24
CA LYS A 156 5.36 13.58 7.16
C LYS A 156 3.94 13.64 7.72
N PHE A 157 3.09 14.43 7.09
CA PHE A 157 1.66 14.44 7.41
C PHE A 157 1.10 13.00 7.35
N PRO A 158 0.27 12.58 8.33
CA PRO A 158 -0.28 11.23 8.39
C PRO A 158 -1.17 10.87 7.19
N GLU A 159 -0.63 10.12 6.23
CA GLU A 159 -1.38 9.68 5.03
C GLU A 159 -2.64 8.89 5.40
N MET A 160 -2.58 8.04 6.42
CA MET A 160 -3.73 7.26 6.92
C MET A 160 -4.90 8.15 7.40
N LEU A 161 -4.60 9.29 8.03
CA LEU A 161 -5.61 10.25 8.47
C LEU A 161 -6.26 10.91 7.26
N LEU A 162 -5.44 11.30 6.27
CA LEU A 162 -5.91 11.91 5.03
C LEU A 162 -6.81 10.97 4.24
N ASP A 163 -6.39 9.71 4.05
CA ASP A 163 -7.16 8.70 3.32
C ASP A 163 -8.49 8.40 4.00
N THR A 164 -8.50 8.30 5.34
CA THR A 164 -9.73 8.09 6.11
C THR A 164 -10.69 9.26 5.94
N LEU A 165 -10.18 10.49 5.93
CA LEU A 165 -10.98 11.70 5.75
C LEU A 165 -11.52 11.84 4.32
N VAL A 166 -10.72 11.53 3.29
CA VAL A 166 -11.14 11.53 1.88
C VAL A 166 -12.23 10.49 1.63
N ALA A 167 -12.10 9.29 2.19
CA ALA A 167 -13.04 8.20 1.97
C ALA A 167 -14.38 8.37 2.69
N ASN A 168 -14.40 9.08 3.83
CA ASN A 168 -15.58 9.19 4.69
C ASN A 168 -16.08 10.64 4.84
N LEU A 169 -15.82 11.50 3.86
CA LEU A 169 -16.21 12.91 3.94
C LEU A 169 -17.73 13.06 4.15
N PRO A 170 -18.19 13.85 5.12
CA PRO A 170 -19.62 14.10 5.32
C PRO A 170 -20.26 14.73 4.07
N PRO A 171 -21.58 14.55 3.86
CA PRO A 171 -22.29 15.18 2.75
C PRO A 171 -22.08 16.71 2.73
N MET A 172 -21.90 17.28 1.54
CA MET A 172 -21.56 18.69 1.36
C MET A 172 -22.58 19.63 2.03
N ASP A 173 -23.86 19.28 2.02
CA ASP A 173 -24.93 20.05 2.68
C ASP A 173 -24.71 20.22 4.19
N ARG A 174 -24.15 19.19 4.84
CA ARG A 174 -23.82 19.26 6.28
C ARG A 174 -22.62 20.17 6.52
N ILE A 175 -21.60 20.08 5.68
CA ILE A 175 -20.40 20.93 5.78
C ILE A 175 -20.74 22.41 5.56
N LEU A 176 -21.62 22.71 4.60
CA LEU A 176 -22.09 24.08 4.36
C LEU A 176 -22.85 24.64 5.56
N LYS A 177 -23.78 23.86 6.14
CA LYS A 177 -24.51 24.26 7.35
C LYS A 177 -23.58 24.54 8.54
N LEU A 178 -22.51 23.75 8.71
CA LEU A 178 -21.50 24.00 9.74
C LEU A 178 -20.71 25.29 9.48
N SER A 179 -20.44 25.61 8.20
CA SER A 179 -19.77 26.85 7.83
C SER A 179 -20.64 28.09 8.04
N ASP A 180 -21.97 27.94 7.89
CA ASP A 180 -22.93 29.05 8.00
C ASP A 180 -23.42 29.28 9.44
N CYS A 181 -23.31 28.28 10.32
CA CYS A 181 -23.76 28.34 11.72
C CYS A 181 -22.60 28.09 12.70
N PRO A 182 -21.97 29.14 13.27
CA PRO A 182 -20.90 28.97 14.24
C PRO A 182 -21.45 28.28 15.50
N THR A 183 -21.04 27.04 15.72
CA THR A 183 -21.44 26.22 16.86
C THR A 183 -20.30 26.21 17.90
N GLU A 184 -20.61 26.05 19.19
CA GLU A 184 -19.57 25.91 20.23
C GLU A 184 -18.69 24.67 19.98
N TYR A 185 -17.47 24.86 19.47
CA TYR A 185 -16.55 23.79 19.12
C TYR A 185 -15.92 23.11 20.36
N ASN A 186 -15.78 23.82 21.48
CA ASN A 186 -15.11 23.32 22.70
C ASN A 186 -15.76 22.07 23.30
N ASN A 187 -17.06 21.89 23.05
CA ASN A 187 -17.82 20.76 23.55
C ASN A 187 -17.93 19.62 22.54
N LEU A 188 -17.33 19.70 21.34
CA LEU A 188 -17.46 18.66 20.30
C LEU A 188 -16.43 17.53 20.46
N ILE A 189 -16.71 16.37 19.85
CA ILE A 189 -15.72 15.30 19.68
C ILE A 189 -14.61 15.72 18.70
N GLU A 190 -13.39 15.23 18.87
CA GLU A 190 -12.22 15.67 18.09
C GLU A 190 -12.41 15.53 16.58
N SER A 191 -13.09 14.47 16.13
CA SER A 191 -13.40 14.25 14.71
C SER A 191 -14.32 15.34 14.14
N ASP A 192 -15.30 15.80 14.92
CA ASP A 192 -16.24 16.83 14.49
C ASP A 192 -15.60 18.21 14.59
N GLN A 193 -14.73 18.42 15.58
CA GLN A 193 -13.89 19.61 15.67
C GLN A 193 -13.01 19.77 14.42
N LEU A 194 -12.40 18.68 13.94
CA LEU A 194 -11.61 18.70 12.71
C LEU A 194 -12.45 19.17 11.51
N VAL A 195 -13.65 18.62 11.32
CA VAL A 195 -14.54 19.03 10.22
C VAL A 195 -15.00 20.48 10.38
N TYR A 196 -15.26 20.92 11.62
CA TYR A 196 -15.60 22.32 11.90
C TYR A 196 -14.50 23.28 11.44
N PHE A 197 -13.23 22.99 11.76
CA PHE A 197 -12.11 23.82 11.30
C PHE A 197 -11.88 23.77 9.79
N LEU A 198 -12.29 22.69 9.12
CA LEU A 198 -12.20 22.53 7.66
C LEU A 198 -13.41 23.09 6.90
N ALA A 199 -14.55 23.27 7.56
CA ALA A 199 -15.80 23.78 6.98
C ALA A 199 -15.66 25.12 6.23
N PRO A 200 -14.77 26.07 6.62
CA PRO A 200 -14.55 27.30 5.86
C PRO A 200 -14.13 27.09 4.40
N LEU A 201 -13.51 25.95 4.06
CA LEU A 201 -13.16 25.62 2.68
C LEU A 201 -14.40 25.33 1.80
N ARG A 202 -15.56 25.05 2.41
CA ARG A 202 -16.83 24.75 1.72
C ARG A 202 -16.60 23.75 0.58
N HIS A 203 -17.05 24.08 -0.64
CA HIS A 203 -16.92 23.23 -1.83
C HIS A 203 -15.46 22.95 -2.25
N ARG A 204 -14.47 23.64 -1.69
CA ARG A 204 -13.04 23.47 -2.01
C ARG A 204 -12.34 22.45 -1.13
N LEU A 205 -13.01 21.94 -0.09
CA LEU A 205 -12.44 20.93 0.80
C LEU A 205 -11.99 19.66 0.04
N PRO A 206 -12.81 19.05 -0.85
CA PRO A 206 -12.36 17.88 -1.60
C PRO A 206 -11.12 18.15 -2.47
N ALA A 207 -11.03 19.34 -3.05
CA ALA A 207 -9.87 19.76 -3.87
C ALA A 207 -8.60 19.91 -3.00
N HIS A 208 -8.71 20.50 -1.81
CA HIS A 208 -7.58 20.62 -0.87
C HIS A 208 -7.10 19.26 -0.39
N LEU A 209 -8.02 18.34 -0.08
CA LEU A 209 -7.65 16.98 0.34
C LEU A 209 -6.98 16.19 -0.79
N HIS A 210 -7.47 16.35 -2.02
CA HIS A 210 -6.85 15.73 -3.20
C HIS A 210 -5.45 16.30 -3.47
N ALA A 211 -5.30 17.62 -3.46
CA ALA A 211 -4.01 18.30 -3.59
C ALA A 211 -3.00 17.86 -2.52
N MET A 212 -3.45 17.80 -1.27
CA MET A 212 -2.62 17.34 -0.15
C MET A 212 -2.16 15.89 -0.36
N LYS A 213 -3.05 15.03 -0.85
CA LYS A 213 -2.72 13.63 -1.16
C LYS A 213 -1.67 13.53 -2.26
N MET A 214 -1.86 14.28 -3.35
CA MET A 214 -0.88 14.34 -4.44
C MET A 214 0.48 14.81 -3.94
N LEU A 215 0.54 15.87 -3.14
CA LEU A 215 1.80 16.39 -2.58
C LEU A 215 2.57 15.36 -1.73
N LEU A 216 1.87 14.46 -1.04
CA LEU A 216 2.51 13.46 -0.20
C LEU A 216 3.01 12.25 -0.99
N GLN A 217 2.26 11.84 -2.02
CA GLN A 217 2.45 10.54 -2.67
C GLN A 217 3.09 10.62 -4.06
N PHE A 218 2.94 11.74 -4.77
CA PHE A 218 3.29 11.86 -6.19
C PHE A 218 4.75 11.48 -6.47
N ASP A 219 5.71 12.11 -5.80
CA ASP A 219 7.14 11.87 -6.05
C ASP A 219 7.52 10.41 -5.78
N SER A 220 6.94 9.80 -4.73
CA SER A 220 7.18 8.40 -4.39
C SER A 220 6.65 7.45 -5.47
N ILE A 221 5.44 7.70 -5.97
CA ILE A 221 4.82 6.87 -7.03
C ILE A 221 5.60 7.04 -8.34
N VAL A 222 5.96 8.27 -8.71
CA VAL A 222 6.74 8.58 -9.92
C VAL A 222 8.09 7.86 -9.89
N GLU A 223 8.84 7.95 -8.78
CA GLU A 223 10.13 7.29 -8.65
C GLU A 223 10.01 5.76 -8.67
N GLN A 224 8.96 5.19 -8.08
CA GLN A 224 8.69 3.75 -8.16
C GLN A 224 8.44 3.30 -9.61
N VAL A 225 7.59 4.03 -10.36
CA VAL A 225 7.31 3.72 -11.76
C VAL A 225 8.56 3.88 -12.63
N LYS A 226 9.34 4.95 -12.42
CA LYS A 226 10.61 5.15 -13.13
C LYS A 226 11.58 4.01 -12.86
N ALA A 227 11.81 3.64 -11.60
CA ALA A 227 12.74 2.58 -11.23
C ALA A 227 12.33 1.22 -11.84
N ALA A 228 11.03 0.92 -11.84
CA ALA A 228 10.47 -0.27 -12.48
C ALA A 228 10.73 -0.27 -13.99
N LEU A 229 10.48 0.85 -14.68
CA LEU A 229 10.69 0.97 -16.12
C LEU A 229 12.18 0.90 -16.51
N HIS A 230 13.07 1.59 -15.78
CA HIS A 230 14.51 1.53 -16.04
C HIS A 230 15.05 0.11 -15.87
N SER A 231 14.75 -0.54 -14.74
CA SER A 231 15.18 -1.92 -14.49
C SER A 231 14.69 -2.88 -15.57
N ALA A 232 13.46 -2.69 -16.06
CA ALA A 232 12.89 -3.49 -17.14
C ALA A 232 13.56 -3.20 -18.49
N CYS A 233 13.81 -1.94 -18.84
CA CYS A 233 14.54 -1.56 -20.05
C CYS A 233 15.95 -2.16 -20.07
N ASP A 234 16.68 -2.04 -18.96
CA ASP A 234 18.04 -2.56 -18.84
C ASP A 234 18.05 -4.10 -18.96
N CYS A 235 17.12 -4.78 -18.31
CA CYS A 235 16.97 -6.23 -18.45
C CYS A 235 16.64 -6.66 -19.89
N LEU A 236 15.75 -5.93 -20.58
CA LEU A 236 15.44 -6.20 -21.99
C LEU A 236 16.66 -5.99 -22.90
N ALA A 237 17.46 -4.96 -22.63
CA ALA A 237 18.71 -4.71 -23.34
C ALA A 237 19.73 -5.83 -23.09
N GLU A 238 19.88 -6.31 -21.86
CA GLU A 238 20.72 -7.47 -21.52
C GLU A 238 20.26 -8.73 -22.25
N ILE A 239 18.96 -9.03 -22.27
CA ILE A 239 18.39 -10.19 -22.99
C ILE A 239 18.70 -10.09 -24.49
N ARG A 240 18.57 -8.90 -25.08
CA ARG A 240 18.80 -8.68 -26.50
C ARG A 240 20.27 -8.84 -26.90
N ASN A 241 21.18 -8.41 -26.02
CA ASN A 241 22.62 -8.37 -26.27
C ASN A 241 23.38 -9.58 -25.71
N SER A 242 22.72 -10.46 -24.95
CA SER A 242 23.33 -11.67 -24.41
C SER A 242 23.80 -12.60 -25.53
N ILE A 243 25.03 -13.08 -25.39
CA ILE A 243 25.65 -14.05 -26.30
C ILE A 243 25.24 -15.48 -25.91
N SER A 244 24.95 -15.68 -24.63
CA SER A 244 24.66 -17.00 -24.07
C SER A 244 23.20 -17.43 -24.27
N ILE A 245 22.24 -16.51 -24.26
CA ILE A 245 20.82 -16.84 -24.51
C ILE A 245 20.62 -17.54 -25.87
N PRO A 246 21.14 -17.03 -27.01
CA PRO A 246 21.00 -17.71 -28.29
C PRO A 246 21.62 -19.10 -28.33
N ARG A 247 22.78 -19.26 -27.68
CA ARG A 247 23.46 -20.56 -27.54
C ARG A 247 22.59 -21.55 -26.76
N LEU A 248 22.02 -21.09 -25.65
CA LEU A 248 21.11 -21.87 -24.83
C LEU A 248 19.87 -22.32 -25.60
N LEU A 249 19.22 -21.39 -26.30
CA LEU A 249 18.06 -21.67 -27.13
C LEU A 249 18.39 -22.65 -28.26
N SER A 250 19.59 -22.53 -28.85
CA SER A 250 20.06 -23.44 -29.90
C SER A 250 20.28 -24.87 -29.38
N CYS A 251 20.93 -25.02 -28.21
CA CYS A 251 21.09 -26.33 -27.57
C CYS A 251 19.75 -26.96 -27.19
N ALA A 252 18.84 -26.17 -26.61
CA ALA A 252 17.49 -26.64 -26.28
C ALA A 252 16.72 -27.07 -27.52
N LEU A 253 16.78 -26.29 -28.61
CA LEU A 253 16.12 -26.62 -29.87
C LEU A 253 16.69 -27.91 -30.49
N ALA A 254 18.02 -28.06 -30.48
CA ALA A 254 18.68 -29.26 -31.00
C ALA A 254 18.25 -30.53 -30.26
N LEU A 255 18.20 -30.47 -28.91
CA LEU A 255 17.74 -31.60 -28.09
C LEU A 255 16.27 -31.92 -28.32
N VAL A 256 15.40 -30.91 -28.34
CA VAL A 256 13.97 -31.11 -28.60
C VAL A 256 13.73 -31.69 -29.99
N ASN A 257 14.46 -31.22 -31.01
CA ASN A 257 14.38 -31.78 -32.36
C ASN A 257 14.86 -33.24 -32.40
N ALA A 258 15.97 -33.57 -31.71
CA ALA A 258 16.48 -34.92 -31.62
C ALA A 258 15.46 -35.88 -30.97
N LEU A 259 14.85 -35.47 -29.86
CA LEU A 259 13.81 -36.25 -29.18
C LEU A 259 12.56 -36.43 -30.04
N ASN A 260 12.16 -35.39 -30.76
CA ASN A 260 11.01 -35.45 -31.67
C ASN A 260 11.28 -36.34 -32.89
N SER A 261 12.54 -36.52 -33.31
CA SER A 261 12.91 -37.48 -34.35
C SER A 261 13.06 -38.92 -33.82
N ALA A 262 13.60 -39.11 -32.61
CA ALA A 262 13.95 -40.42 -32.06
C ALA A 262 12.73 -41.31 -31.75
N GLY A 263 11.56 -40.73 -31.48
CA GLY A 263 10.33 -41.49 -31.22
C GLY A 263 9.79 -42.33 -32.40
N TYR A 264 10.46 -42.33 -33.56
CA TYR A 264 9.93 -42.88 -34.81
C TYR A 264 10.88 -43.84 -35.54
N GLU A 265 12.01 -44.24 -34.96
CA GLU A 265 12.94 -45.22 -35.56
C GLU A 265 12.31 -46.62 -35.79
N GLY A 266 11.08 -46.85 -35.31
CA GLY A 266 10.28 -48.06 -35.59
C GLY A 266 9.12 -47.90 -36.59
N LEU A 267 8.88 -46.72 -37.18
CA LEU A 267 7.75 -46.47 -38.09
C LEU A 267 8.25 -46.24 -39.53
N SER A 268 7.63 -46.93 -40.48
CA SER A 268 7.96 -46.99 -41.91
C SER A 268 8.50 -45.68 -42.51
N THR A 269 9.60 -45.80 -43.25
CA THR A 269 10.43 -44.75 -43.87
C THR A 269 9.65 -43.71 -44.71
N GLU A 270 8.43 -44.04 -45.15
CA GLU A 270 7.55 -43.12 -45.89
C GLU A 270 6.93 -42.02 -45.00
N CYS A 271 6.67 -42.29 -43.71
CA CYS A 271 6.06 -41.32 -42.77
C CYS A 271 7.08 -40.36 -42.13
N ALA A 272 8.35 -40.76 -42.03
CA ALA A 272 9.43 -39.93 -41.49
C ALA A 272 9.81 -38.76 -42.41
N SER A 273 9.60 -38.91 -43.72
CA SER A 273 9.93 -37.92 -44.75
C SER A 273 9.13 -36.61 -44.68
N ASN A 274 7.97 -36.62 -44.01
CA ASN A 274 7.02 -35.50 -44.01
C ASN A 274 7.12 -34.57 -42.79
N ARG A 275 8.00 -34.83 -41.82
CA ARG A 275 8.12 -33.95 -40.63
C ARG A 275 9.41 -33.15 -40.67
N ARG A 276 9.24 -31.84 -40.90
CA ARG A 276 10.33 -30.86 -40.85
C ARG A 276 10.74 -30.62 -39.40
N PRO A 277 12.05 -30.45 -39.10
CA PRO A 277 12.50 -30.09 -37.77
C PRO A 277 11.86 -28.78 -37.30
N LEU A 278 11.65 -28.62 -36.00
CA LEU A 278 11.19 -27.34 -35.47
C LEU A 278 12.27 -26.29 -35.73
N VAL A 279 11.83 -25.14 -36.23
CA VAL A 279 12.70 -23.97 -36.48
C VAL A 279 12.88 -23.15 -35.21
N GLY A 280 11.95 -23.23 -34.27
CA GLY A 280 11.99 -22.55 -32.99
C GLY A 280 10.85 -22.98 -32.08
N PHE A 281 10.88 -22.52 -30.84
CA PHE A 281 9.84 -22.76 -29.85
C PHE A 281 9.64 -21.50 -29.00
N GLN A 282 8.47 -21.38 -28.36
CA GLN A 282 8.18 -20.24 -27.49
C GLN A 282 9.05 -20.30 -26.22
N VAL A 283 9.70 -19.19 -25.87
CA VAL A 283 10.61 -19.09 -24.70
C VAL A 283 9.96 -19.53 -23.40
N ARG A 284 8.64 -19.33 -23.22
CA ARG A 284 7.89 -19.84 -22.06
C ARG A 284 8.09 -21.35 -21.82
N ASN A 285 8.40 -22.13 -22.86
CA ASN A 285 8.55 -23.58 -22.74
C ASN A 285 9.90 -23.98 -22.11
N LEU A 286 10.84 -23.05 -21.96
CA LEU A 286 12.12 -23.31 -21.28
C LEU A 286 11.90 -23.82 -19.86
N VAL A 287 10.91 -23.29 -19.13
CA VAL A 287 10.63 -23.74 -17.77
C VAL A 287 10.09 -25.17 -17.70
N ARG A 288 9.57 -25.71 -18.82
CA ARG A 288 9.01 -27.06 -18.91
C ARG A 288 10.06 -28.13 -19.24
N LEU A 289 11.29 -27.74 -19.56
CA LEU A 289 12.36 -28.69 -19.85
C LEU A 289 12.70 -29.56 -18.63
N ILE A 290 12.43 -29.08 -17.42
CA ILE A 290 12.63 -29.87 -16.20
C ILE A 290 11.63 -31.02 -16.06
N ASP A 291 10.45 -30.92 -16.69
CA ASP A 291 9.38 -31.91 -16.57
C ASP A 291 9.67 -33.18 -17.38
N THR A 292 10.52 -33.07 -18.41
CA THR A 292 10.91 -34.21 -19.24
C THR A 292 12.12 -34.89 -18.64
N LYS A 293 11.96 -36.10 -18.12
CA LYS A 293 13.02 -36.91 -17.52
C LYS A 293 13.45 -38.05 -18.42
N ASP A 294 14.67 -38.52 -18.21
CA ASP A 294 15.23 -39.69 -18.86
C ASP A 294 14.54 -40.98 -18.39
N SER A 295 14.84 -42.10 -19.05
CA SER A 295 14.27 -43.41 -18.70
C SER A 295 14.61 -43.86 -17.28
N SER A 296 15.75 -43.42 -16.74
CA SER A 296 16.14 -43.70 -15.35
C SER A 296 15.46 -42.77 -14.33
N SER A 297 14.76 -41.71 -14.80
CA SER A 297 14.18 -40.64 -13.99
C SER A 297 15.17 -39.89 -13.09
N THR A 298 16.48 -40.02 -13.36
CA THR A 298 17.55 -39.38 -12.60
C THR A 298 17.96 -38.04 -13.19
N ARG A 299 17.93 -37.91 -14.53
CA ARG A 299 18.32 -36.70 -15.24
C ARG A 299 17.10 -36.13 -15.97
N SER A 300 16.98 -34.82 -15.97
CA SER A 300 15.97 -34.09 -16.73
C SER A 300 16.55 -33.51 -18.02
N LEU A 301 15.70 -33.07 -18.95
CA LEU A 301 16.16 -32.53 -20.22
C LEU A 301 17.05 -31.30 -20.04
N ILE A 302 16.86 -30.53 -18.96
CA ILE A 302 17.74 -29.40 -18.63
C ILE A 302 19.17 -29.87 -18.27
N ASP A 303 19.35 -31.05 -17.68
CA ASP A 303 20.67 -31.63 -17.41
C ASP A 303 21.45 -31.89 -18.69
N TYR A 304 20.76 -32.35 -19.73
CA TYR A 304 21.33 -32.54 -21.06
C TYR A 304 21.57 -31.22 -21.79
N VAL A 305 20.75 -30.19 -21.57
CA VAL A 305 21.01 -28.83 -22.10
C VAL A 305 22.30 -28.27 -21.51
N VAL A 306 22.47 -28.35 -20.18
CA VAL A 306 23.69 -27.89 -19.49
C VAL A 306 24.93 -28.61 -20.03
N GLU A 307 24.84 -29.93 -20.18
CA GLU A 307 25.90 -30.75 -20.76
C GLU A 307 26.23 -30.37 -22.21
N LEU A 308 25.21 -30.22 -23.06
CA LEU A 308 25.40 -29.87 -24.46
C LEU A 308 25.98 -28.47 -24.63
N MET A 309 25.64 -27.54 -23.74
CA MET A 309 26.24 -26.20 -23.70
C MET A 309 27.73 -26.25 -23.32
N GLU A 310 28.11 -27.08 -22.34
CA GLU A 310 29.51 -27.27 -21.94
C GLU A 310 30.33 -27.90 -23.07
N LEU A 311 29.77 -28.91 -23.75
CA LEU A 311 30.43 -29.62 -24.85
C LEU A 311 30.69 -28.71 -26.06
N ASN A 312 29.72 -27.89 -26.46
CA ASN A 312 29.84 -27.06 -27.67
C ASN A 312 30.57 -25.74 -27.45
N PHE A 313 30.49 -25.15 -26.26
CA PHE A 313 30.96 -23.78 -26.01
C PHE A 313 31.93 -23.65 -24.84
N GLY A 314 32.22 -24.74 -24.11
CA GLY A 314 33.14 -24.78 -22.99
C GLY A 314 32.54 -24.29 -21.65
N LYS A 315 33.33 -24.43 -20.59
CA LYS A 315 32.91 -24.17 -19.20
C LYS A 315 32.55 -22.71 -18.89
N SER A 316 33.07 -21.76 -19.66
CA SER A 316 32.79 -20.33 -19.45
C SER A 316 31.32 -19.96 -19.69
N VAL A 317 30.58 -20.79 -20.45
CA VAL A 317 29.19 -20.54 -20.78
C VAL A 317 28.24 -20.70 -19.60
N HIS A 318 28.58 -21.47 -18.56
CA HIS A 318 27.77 -21.53 -17.33
C HIS A 318 27.72 -20.21 -16.56
N GLN A 319 28.54 -19.22 -16.95
CA GLN A 319 28.59 -17.92 -16.31
C GLN A 319 27.51 -16.95 -16.82
N TRP A 320 26.73 -17.33 -17.84
CA TRP A 320 25.66 -16.51 -18.42
C TRP A 320 24.67 -15.87 -17.44
N PRO A 321 24.36 -16.41 -16.24
CA PRO A 321 23.52 -15.72 -15.28
C PRO A 321 24.08 -14.35 -14.84
N LYS A 322 25.40 -14.13 -14.97
CA LYS A 322 26.04 -12.82 -14.74
C LYS A 322 25.84 -11.83 -15.89
N GLU A 323 25.43 -12.28 -17.08
CA GLU A 323 25.06 -11.39 -18.19
C GLU A 323 23.69 -10.73 -17.97
N LEU A 324 22.86 -11.28 -17.06
CA LEU A 324 21.52 -10.80 -16.75
C LEU A 324 21.46 -10.24 -15.31
N THR A 325 22.10 -9.10 -15.10
CA THR A 325 22.22 -8.50 -13.75
C THR A 325 20.91 -7.86 -13.29
N TYR A 326 20.12 -7.30 -14.20
CA TYR A 326 18.88 -6.62 -13.87
C TYR A 326 17.67 -7.54 -13.79
N LEU A 327 17.81 -8.83 -14.09
CA LEU A 327 16.69 -9.78 -14.12
C LEU A 327 15.96 -9.89 -12.77
N ASP A 328 16.69 -9.96 -11.65
CA ASP A 328 16.08 -10.04 -10.32
C ASP A 328 15.39 -8.73 -9.93
N SER A 329 15.98 -7.59 -10.28
CA SER A 329 15.41 -6.26 -10.05
C SER A 329 14.16 -6.04 -10.89
N ALA A 330 14.20 -6.37 -12.18
CA ALA A 330 13.08 -6.26 -13.09
C ALA A 330 11.90 -7.14 -12.65
N GLN A 331 12.16 -8.41 -12.29
CA GLN A 331 11.10 -9.33 -11.84
C GLN A 331 10.47 -8.89 -10.50
N LYS A 332 11.22 -8.20 -9.64
CA LYS A 332 10.71 -7.69 -8.35
C LYS A 332 9.96 -6.36 -8.48
N LEU A 333 10.45 -5.45 -9.31
CA LEU A 333 9.97 -4.07 -9.38
C LEU A 333 8.93 -3.86 -10.48
N TYR A 334 9.05 -4.55 -11.62
CA TYR A 334 8.19 -4.35 -12.77
C TYR A 334 6.98 -5.28 -12.75
N ASN A 335 5.80 -4.68 -12.74
CA ASN A 335 4.53 -5.36 -12.95
C ASN A 335 3.76 -4.58 -14.02
N ALA A 336 3.46 -5.22 -15.15
CA ALA A 336 2.87 -4.54 -16.30
C ALA A 336 1.54 -3.88 -15.94
N LYS A 337 0.66 -4.59 -15.22
CA LYS A 337 -0.65 -4.07 -14.82
C LYS A 337 -0.54 -2.87 -13.89
N LEU A 338 0.28 -2.98 -12.84
CA LEU A 338 0.44 -1.91 -11.84
C LEU A 338 1.06 -0.64 -12.45
N VAL A 339 2.05 -0.80 -13.33
CA VAL A 339 2.68 0.34 -14.02
C VAL A 339 1.67 1.06 -14.90
N GLU A 340 0.87 0.33 -15.69
CA GLU A 340 -0.20 0.95 -16.50
C GLU A 340 -1.26 1.65 -15.65
N GLU A 341 -1.70 1.03 -14.55
CA GLU A 341 -2.65 1.63 -13.61
C GLU A 341 -2.11 2.94 -13.03
N ASN A 342 -0.86 2.93 -12.53
CA ASN A 342 -0.22 4.13 -11.98
C ASN A 342 -0.05 5.24 -13.04
N LEU A 343 0.32 4.90 -14.27
CA LEU A 343 0.43 5.88 -15.35
C LEU A 343 -0.93 6.52 -15.66
N VAL A 344 -2.00 5.74 -15.74
CA VAL A 344 -3.36 6.27 -15.94
C VAL A 344 -3.79 7.14 -14.77
N ASP A 345 -3.51 6.70 -13.54
CA ASP A 345 -3.88 7.41 -12.31
C ASP A 345 -3.16 8.76 -12.20
N ILE A 346 -1.85 8.80 -12.45
CA ILE A 346 -1.07 10.05 -12.51
C ILE A 346 -1.69 11.04 -13.50
N ARG A 347 -2.03 10.59 -14.72
CA ARG A 347 -2.66 11.46 -15.73
C ARG A 347 -4.02 11.98 -15.26
N ARG A 348 -4.82 11.13 -14.63
CA ARG A 348 -6.15 11.48 -14.11
C ARG A 348 -6.04 12.52 -12.99
N ASP A 349 -5.10 12.32 -12.07
CA ASP A 349 -4.89 13.19 -10.92
C ASP A 349 -4.38 14.57 -11.36
N ILE A 350 -3.45 14.63 -12.32
CA ILE A 350 -2.99 15.90 -12.92
C ILE A 350 -4.16 16.64 -13.58
N ALA A 351 -4.95 15.96 -14.42
CA ALA A 351 -6.11 16.58 -15.07
C ALA A 351 -7.16 17.08 -14.06
N ARG A 352 -7.37 16.34 -12.97
CA ARG A 352 -8.23 16.76 -11.87
C ARG A 352 -7.67 17.99 -11.16
N LEU A 353 -6.37 18.03 -10.87
CA LEU A 353 -5.70 19.17 -10.24
C LEU A 353 -5.83 20.44 -11.10
N GLU A 354 -5.72 20.33 -12.43
CA GLU A 354 -5.95 21.45 -13.35
C GLU A 354 -7.38 22.01 -13.25
N ILE A 355 -8.37 21.13 -13.17
CA ILE A 355 -9.78 21.50 -13.01
C ILE A 355 -9.97 22.19 -11.65
N ASP A 356 -9.40 21.63 -10.58
CA ASP A 356 -9.47 22.18 -9.23
C ASP A 356 -8.82 23.58 -9.16
N LEU A 357 -7.67 23.78 -9.81
CA LEU A 357 -7.00 25.08 -9.96
C LEU A 357 -7.83 26.10 -10.73
N ARG A 358 -8.46 25.71 -11.86
CA ARG A 358 -9.40 26.57 -12.59
C ARG A 358 -10.61 26.93 -11.73
N GLY A 359 -11.12 25.96 -10.97
CA GLY A 359 -12.23 26.13 -10.05
C GLY A 359 -11.93 27.19 -8.98
N VAL A 360 -10.75 27.13 -8.35
CA VAL A 360 -10.29 28.14 -7.37
C VAL A 360 -10.03 29.50 -8.04
N GLY A 361 -9.65 29.50 -9.31
CA GLY A 361 -9.41 30.71 -10.11
C GLY A 361 -10.64 31.38 -10.76
N GLY A 362 -11.86 30.90 -10.51
CA GLY A 362 -13.09 31.48 -11.04
C GLY A 362 -13.32 32.92 -10.55
N THR A 363 -13.32 33.86 -11.50
CA THR A 363 -13.55 35.33 -11.40
C THR A 363 -12.45 36.17 -10.74
N VAL A 364 -11.27 36.24 -11.37
CA VAL A 364 -10.59 37.54 -11.49
C VAL A 364 -10.70 37.95 -12.95
N LYS A 365 -11.72 38.74 -13.27
CA LYS A 365 -11.60 39.63 -14.43
C LYS A 365 -10.46 40.58 -14.10
N THR A 366 -9.42 40.52 -14.90
CA THR A 366 -8.41 41.56 -15.05
C THR A 366 -9.11 42.90 -15.26
N SER A 367 -9.23 43.69 -14.21
CA SER A 367 -9.19 45.13 -14.32
C SER A 367 -8.49 45.67 -13.08
N ASP A 368 -7.28 46.15 -13.32
CA ASP A 368 -6.55 47.05 -12.44
C ASP A 368 -7.47 48.18 -11.97
N GLN A 369 -7.99 48.10 -10.75
CA GLN A 369 -8.36 49.28 -9.96
C GLN A 369 -8.09 49.00 -8.48
N LEU A 370 -6.90 49.45 -8.09
CA LEU A 370 -6.57 49.93 -6.75
C LEU A 370 -7.67 50.92 -6.29
N GLY A 371 -8.52 50.52 -5.36
CA GLY A 371 -9.63 51.37 -4.91
C GLY A 371 -10.31 50.86 -3.64
N GLN A 372 -9.81 51.33 -2.51
CA GLN A 372 -10.42 51.42 -1.18
C GLN A 372 -11.90 50.99 -1.07
N THR A 373 -12.16 49.93 -0.30
CA THR A 373 -13.39 49.81 0.48
C THR A 373 -13.03 49.53 1.92
N ASN A 374 -13.12 50.58 2.75
CA ASN A 374 -13.13 50.46 4.19
C ASN A 374 -14.36 49.62 4.58
N THR A 375 -14.16 48.41 5.06
CA THR A 375 -15.16 47.66 5.82
C THR A 375 -14.43 46.93 6.93
N SER A 376 -14.48 47.53 8.11
CA SER A 376 -14.13 46.89 9.37
C SER A 376 -15.12 45.76 9.65
N CYS A 377 -14.75 44.53 9.31
CA CYS A 377 -15.48 43.32 9.71
C CYS A 377 -14.48 42.20 10.04
N GLN A 378 -14.62 41.75 11.28
CA GLN A 378 -14.04 40.63 12.03
C GLN A 378 -13.34 39.48 11.27
N ALA A 379 -12.33 38.92 11.95
CA ALA A 379 -11.34 37.93 11.52
C ALA A 379 -11.86 36.55 11.05
N ASP A 380 -13.16 36.30 11.04
CA ASP A 380 -13.75 34.97 10.79
C ASP A 380 -13.98 34.65 9.30
N ALA A 381 -13.85 35.66 8.41
CA ALA A 381 -13.93 35.51 6.95
C ALA A 381 -12.55 35.31 6.27
N VAL A 382 -11.47 35.14 7.04
CA VAL A 382 -10.08 35.18 6.53
C VAL A 382 -9.58 33.82 6.04
N ASN A 383 -10.15 32.70 6.53
CA ASN A 383 -9.59 31.36 6.27
C ASN A 383 -9.90 30.80 4.87
N ALA A 384 -11.10 31.04 4.33
CA ALA A 384 -11.46 30.63 2.96
C ALA A 384 -10.63 31.35 1.87
N PRO A 385 -10.49 32.70 1.87
CA PRO A 385 -9.63 33.39 0.91
C PRO A 385 -8.14 33.08 1.09
N ARG A 386 -7.68 32.87 2.34
CA ARG A 386 -6.30 32.46 2.62
C ARG A 386 -5.97 31.06 2.09
N GLY A 387 -6.81 30.07 2.38
CA GLY A 387 -6.64 28.70 1.87
C GLY A 387 -6.61 28.65 0.34
N ASN A 388 -7.54 29.36 -0.31
CA ASN A 388 -7.58 29.45 -1.77
C ASN A 388 -6.33 30.10 -2.38
N PHE A 389 -5.79 31.15 -1.74
CA PHE A 389 -4.54 31.79 -2.19
C PHE A 389 -3.34 30.84 -2.06
N VAL A 390 -3.20 30.17 -0.91
CA VAL A 390 -2.12 29.21 -0.68
C VAL A 390 -2.21 28.02 -1.62
N PHE A 391 -3.43 27.49 -1.81
CA PHE A 391 -3.73 26.45 -2.78
C PHE A 391 -3.24 26.84 -4.16
N ARG A 392 -3.66 27.99 -4.69
CA ARG A 392 -3.25 28.46 -6.01
C ARG A 392 -1.73 28.58 -6.13
N LYS A 393 -1.08 29.22 -5.16
CA LYS A 393 0.38 29.45 -5.19
C LYS A 393 1.15 28.13 -5.20
N ARG A 394 0.81 27.19 -4.30
CA ARG A 394 1.55 25.93 -4.18
C ARG A 394 1.20 24.95 -5.30
N MET A 395 -0.08 24.85 -5.66
CA MET A 395 -0.53 23.90 -6.66
C MET A 395 -0.18 24.32 -8.08
N SER A 396 0.00 25.61 -8.38
CA SER A 396 0.52 26.02 -9.70
C SER A 396 1.94 25.51 -9.91
N VAL A 397 2.83 25.72 -8.94
CA VAL A 397 4.23 25.25 -9.02
C VAL A 397 4.30 23.72 -9.06
N PHE A 398 3.48 23.06 -8.25
CA PHE A 398 3.41 21.60 -8.24
C PHE A 398 2.83 21.04 -9.54
N LEU A 399 1.83 21.69 -10.14
CA LEU A 399 1.25 21.26 -11.42
C LEU A 399 2.29 21.33 -12.55
N ASP A 400 3.10 22.39 -12.60
CA ASP A 400 4.18 22.52 -13.59
C ASP A 400 5.19 21.37 -13.45
N HIS A 401 5.61 21.08 -12.21
CA HIS A 401 6.47 19.94 -11.89
C HIS A 401 5.83 18.60 -12.28
N ALA A 402 4.58 18.36 -11.88
CA ALA A 402 3.88 17.11 -12.14
C ALA A 402 3.68 16.85 -13.63
N THR A 403 3.37 17.90 -14.40
CA THR A 403 3.23 17.83 -15.86
C THR A 403 4.56 17.52 -16.54
N GLN A 404 5.66 18.10 -16.07
CA GLN A 404 7.00 17.78 -16.56
C GLN A 404 7.35 16.31 -16.29
N GLU A 405 7.10 15.83 -15.07
CA GLU A 405 7.38 14.45 -14.68
C GLU A 405 6.51 13.44 -15.43
N GLN A 406 5.23 13.75 -15.65
CA GLN A 406 4.35 12.96 -16.52
C GLN A 406 4.90 12.87 -17.95
N GLY A 407 5.42 13.98 -18.50
CA GLY A 407 6.06 13.99 -19.82
C GLY A 407 7.28 13.06 -19.89
N ARG A 408 8.15 13.09 -18.87
CA ARG A 408 9.30 12.20 -18.76
C ARG A 408 8.89 10.73 -18.63
N LEU A 409 7.89 10.45 -17.81
CA LEU A 409 7.34 9.10 -17.64
C LEU A 409 6.79 8.53 -18.93
N ASN A 410 6.07 9.34 -19.72
CA ASN A 410 5.55 8.90 -21.02
C ASN A 410 6.68 8.56 -21.99
N GLN A 411 7.74 9.38 -22.07
CA GLN A 411 8.92 9.09 -22.91
C GLN A 411 9.61 7.79 -22.48
N LEU A 412 9.76 7.57 -21.18
CA LEU A 412 10.37 6.36 -20.64
C LEU A 412 9.51 5.11 -20.93
N HIS A 413 8.19 5.23 -20.81
CA HIS A 413 7.25 4.16 -21.11
C HIS A 413 7.21 3.82 -22.61
N GLU A 414 7.32 4.82 -23.47
CA GLU A 414 7.44 4.64 -24.92
C GLU A 414 8.75 3.91 -25.27
N ALA A 415 9.89 4.35 -24.70
CA ALA A 415 11.17 3.68 -24.86
C ALA A 415 11.13 2.22 -24.39
N PHE A 416 10.49 1.96 -23.23
CA PHE A 416 10.26 0.60 -22.75
C PHE A 416 9.43 -0.23 -23.75
N SER A 417 8.34 0.33 -24.27
CA SER A 417 7.45 -0.34 -25.21
C SER A 417 8.16 -0.70 -26.51
N GLU A 418 9.03 0.19 -27.01
CA GLU A 418 9.88 -0.06 -28.16
C GLU A 418 10.86 -1.21 -27.89
N ARG A 419 11.61 -1.14 -26.78
CA ARG A 419 12.56 -2.20 -26.38
C ARG A 419 11.88 -3.55 -26.19
N PHE A 420 10.71 -3.57 -25.55
CA PHE A 420 9.95 -4.80 -25.39
C PHE A 420 9.47 -5.33 -26.75
N SER A 421 9.08 -4.46 -27.69
CA SER A 421 8.72 -4.87 -29.04
C SER A 421 9.91 -5.45 -29.80
N GLU A 422 11.11 -4.88 -29.67
CA GLU A 422 12.35 -5.43 -30.26
C GLU A 422 12.64 -6.83 -29.72
N VAL A 423 12.59 -7.01 -28.40
CA VAL A 423 12.83 -8.31 -27.74
C VAL A 423 11.73 -9.32 -28.07
N ALA A 424 10.48 -8.89 -28.13
CA ALA A 424 9.36 -9.76 -28.50
C ALA A 424 9.51 -10.28 -29.94
N ASN A 425 9.90 -9.42 -30.89
CA ASN A 425 10.21 -9.84 -32.25
C ASN A 425 11.43 -10.77 -32.30
N TYR A 426 12.47 -10.45 -31.55
CA TYR A 426 13.70 -11.24 -31.46
C TYR A 426 13.46 -12.67 -30.93
N LEU A 427 12.60 -12.82 -29.93
CA LEU A 427 12.26 -14.10 -29.28
C LEU A 427 10.97 -14.74 -29.82
N ALA A 428 10.36 -14.15 -30.88
CA ALA A 428 9.09 -14.58 -31.46
C ALA A 428 7.94 -14.72 -30.43
N LEU A 429 7.79 -13.72 -29.54
CA LEU A 429 6.78 -13.67 -28.49
C LEU A 429 5.46 -13.06 -29.01
N ASP A 430 4.35 -13.63 -28.59
CA ASP A 430 3.02 -13.06 -28.81
C ASP A 430 2.70 -12.03 -27.71
N ARG A 431 2.88 -10.74 -28.02
CA ARG A 431 2.65 -9.61 -27.10
C ARG A 431 1.22 -9.54 -26.55
N SER A 432 0.24 -10.15 -27.23
CA SER A 432 -1.15 -10.17 -26.75
C SER A 432 -1.37 -11.16 -25.61
N LYS A 433 -0.47 -12.15 -25.46
CA LYS A 433 -0.61 -13.24 -24.48
C LYS A 433 0.55 -13.31 -23.50
N TYR A 434 1.65 -12.62 -23.78
CA TYR A 434 2.89 -12.76 -23.04
C TYR A 434 3.47 -11.38 -22.76
N THR A 435 3.40 -10.99 -21.50
CA THR A 435 3.83 -9.70 -20.98
C THR A 435 5.30 -9.74 -20.53
N ALA A 436 5.93 -8.57 -20.40
CA ALA A 436 7.35 -8.48 -20.04
C ALA A 436 7.65 -9.04 -18.63
N ASP A 437 6.77 -8.82 -17.67
CA ASP A 437 6.88 -9.39 -16.32
C ASP A 437 6.85 -10.92 -16.32
N GLN A 438 5.99 -11.53 -17.15
CA GLN A 438 5.97 -12.98 -17.32
C GLN A 438 7.25 -13.51 -17.97
N LEU A 439 7.80 -12.79 -18.96
CA LEU A 439 9.10 -13.11 -19.56
C LEU A 439 10.21 -13.10 -18.51
N PHE A 440 10.28 -12.06 -17.67
CA PHE A 440 11.28 -11.97 -16.60
C PHE A 440 11.11 -13.09 -15.58
N ALA A 441 9.88 -13.41 -15.19
CA ALA A 441 9.58 -14.49 -14.25
C ALA A 441 10.00 -15.87 -14.80
N ASP A 442 9.67 -16.18 -16.05
CA ASP A 442 10.01 -17.45 -16.68
C ASP A 442 11.52 -17.59 -16.86
N LEU A 443 12.20 -16.53 -17.33
CA LEU A 443 13.67 -16.51 -17.48
C LEU A 443 14.38 -16.66 -16.13
N ARG A 444 13.90 -16.00 -15.08
CA ARG A 444 14.43 -16.15 -13.71
C ARG A 444 14.28 -17.59 -13.24
N THR A 445 13.08 -18.14 -13.38
CA THR A 445 12.79 -19.53 -12.97
C THR A 445 13.70 -20.51 -13.71
N PHE A 446 13.85 -20.33 -15.02
CA PHE A 446 14.75 -21.15 -15.84
C PHE A 446 16.23 -21.00 -15.44
N ARG A 447 16.71 -19.77 -15.20
CA ARG A 447 18.07 -19.49 -14.72
C ARG A 447 18.35 -20.23 -13.41
N ASP A 448 17.43 -20.16 -12.45
CA ASP A 448 17.58 -20.78 -11.15
C ASP A 448 17.60 -22.33 -11.27
N MET A 449 16.77 -22.89 -12.15
CA MET A 449 16.81 -24.34 -12.48
C MET A 449 18.14 -24.75 -13.13
N TYR A 450 18.62 -23.97 -14.11
CA TYR A 450 19.88 -24.22 -14.80
C TYR A 450 21.06 -24.20 -13.82
N GLN A 451 21.13 -23.20 -12.95
CA GLN A 451 22.18 -23.07 -11.95
C GLN A 451 22.16 -24.22 -10.95
N ARG A 452 20.98 -24.61 -10.46
CA ARG A 452 20.83 -25.75 -9.56
C ARG A 452 21.39 -27.03 -10.16
N VAL A 453 21.05 -27.31 -11.41
CA VAL A 453 21.53 -28.50 -12.13
C VAL A 453 23.04 -28.45 -12.36
N HIS A 454 23.57 -27.31 -12.80
CA HIS A 454 25.01 -27.14 -12.97
C HIS A 454 25.78 -27.35 -11.65
N SER A 455 25.28 -26.80 -10.53
CA SER A 455 25.89 -27.01 -9.22
C SER A 455 25.88 -28.47 -8.81
N LEU A 456 24.77 -29.19 -8.95
CA LEU A 456 24.69 -30.63 -8.61
C LEU A 456 25.66 -31.47 -9.44
N ARG A 457 25.85 -31.13 -10.72
CA ARG A 457 26.83 -31.78 -11.60
C ARG A 457 28.27 -31.60 -11.12
N GLY A 458 28.60 -30.44 -10.55
CA GLY A 458 29.93 -30.16 -10.00
C GLY A 458 30.30 -31.02 -8.78
N TYR A 459 29.31 -31.57 -8.05
CA TYR A 459 29.52 -32.38 -6.85
C TYR A 459 29.53 -33.90 -7.11
N ASN A 460 29.02 -34.38 -8.23
CA ASN A 460 28.92 -35.81 -8.53
C ASN A 460 30.05 -36.28 -9.47
N PRO A 461 31.00 -37.12 -9.01
CA PRO A 461 32.09 -37.64 -9.83
C PRO A 461 31.63 -38.64 -10.92
N GLU A 462 30.42 -39.20 -10.83
CA GLU A 462 29.84 -40.14 -11.80
C GLU A 462 29.35 -39.46 -13.10
N HIS A 463 29.35 -38.13 -13.19
CA HIS A 463 28.93 -37.40 -14.40
C HIS A 463 30.08 -37.01 -15.33
N ARG A 464 31.28 -37.59 -15.13
CA ARG A 464 32.49 -37.35 -15.93
C ARG A 464 32.81 -38.43 -16.98
N GLU A 465 32.00 -39.48 -17.07
CA GLU A 465 32.21 -40.57 -18.05
C GLU A 465 31.50 -40.33 -19.37
#